data_AF-A0A833RVB5-F1
#
_entry.id   AF-A0A833RVB5-F1
#
_cell.length_a   1.000
_cell.length_b   1.000
_cell.length_c   1.000
_cell.angle_alpha   90.00
_cell.angle_beta   90.00
_cell.angle_gamma   90.00
#
_symmetry.space_group_name_H-M   'P 1'
#
loop_
_entity.id
_entity.type
_entity.pdbx_description
1 polymer ?
#
loop_
_entity_poly.entity_id
_entity_poly.type
_entity_poly.pdbx_seq_one_letter_code
_entity_poly.pdbx_strand_id
1 'polypeptide(L)'
;MGKQPTDEFFQSTEEMSLVKWLRNTMHTDNAAAVIDPVLAGGDFDEQIKLVLRIACFCTVDNPKERPTSKDAKRILTLISNYIFLRSFRT
;
A
#
# COMPACT_ATOMS: atom_id res chain seq x y z
N MET A 1 -11.47 4.48 -8.56
CA MET A 1 -11.82 3.09 -8.24
C MET A 1 -10.54 2.27 -8.18
N GLY A 2 -10.44 1.38 -7.19
CA GLY A 2 -9.28 0.53 -6.95
C GLY A 2 -9.01 -0.44 -8.11
N LYS A 3 -7.80 -1.01 -8.12
CA LYS A 3 -7.35 -1.93 -9.17
C LYS A 3 -7.47 -3.39 -8.72
N GLN A 4 -8.03 -4.24 -9.56
CA GLN A 4 -8.09 -5.69 -9.33
C GLN A 4 -6.79 -6.35 -9.85
N PRO A 5 -6.31 -7.42 -9.20
CA PRO A 5 -5.15 -8.17 -9.70
C PRO A 5 -5.34 -8.72 -11.12
N THR A 6 -6.59 -8.95 -11.55
CA THR A 6 -6.97 -9.49 -12.86
C THR A 6 -7.28 -8.42 -13.90
N ASP A 7 -7.15 -7.13 -13.58
CA ASP A 7 -7.39 -6.04 -14.53
C ASP A 7 -6.49 -6.18 -15.76
N GLU A 8 -7.05 -5.91 -16.95
CA GLU A 8 -6.31 -5.96 -18.24
C GLU A 8 -5.03 -5.13 -18.21
N PHE A 9 -5.03 -4.02 -17.46
CA PHE A 9 -3.87 -3.16 -17.24
C PHE A 9 -2.61 -3.94 -16.82
N PHE A 10 -2.74 -4.99 -16.01
CA PHE A 10 -1.61 -5.81 -15.57
C PHE A 10 -1.29 -6.99 -16.51
N GLN A 11 -2.12 -7.23 -17.52
CA GLN A 11 -1.92 -8.25 -18.54
C GLN A 11 -1.21 -7.68 -19.78
N SER A 12 -1.40 -6.39 -20.07
CA SER A 12 -0.90 -5.72 -21.27
C SER A 12 0.35 -4.84 -21.06
N THR A 13 0.87 -4.75 -19.84
CA THR A 13 2.06 -3.94 -19.50
C THR A 13 3.25 -4.84 -19.11
N GLU A 14 4.48 -4.31 -19.18
CA GLU A 14 5.69 -5.03 -18.71
C GLU A 14 5.65 -5.34 -17.18
N GLU A 15 4.76 -4.65 -16.48
CA GLU A 15 4.45 -4.85 -15.07
C GLU A 15 3.34 -5.91 -14.93
N MET A 16 3.71 -7.15 -15.26
CA MET A 16 2.86 -8.34 -15.35
C MET A 16 2.06 -8.71 -14.09
N SER A 17 2.10 -7.90 -13.01
CA SER A 17 1.27 -8.11 -11.82
C SER A 17 1.05 -6.81 -11.03
N LEU A 18 -0.12 -6.72 -10.37
CA LEU A 18 -0.46 -5.66 -9.43
C LEU A 18 0.63 -5.44 -8.37
N VAL A 19 1.23 -6.52 -7.88
CA VAL A 19 2.27 -6.45 -6.85
C VAL A 19 3.55 -5.83 -7.41
N LYS A 20 3.98 -6.23 -8.62
CA LYS A 20 5.17 -5.67 -9.26
C LYS A 20 4.98 -4.19 -9.59
N TRP A 21 3.83 -3.85 -10.17
CA TRP A 21 3.43 -2.45 -10.43
C TRP A 21 3.43 -1.61 -9.15
N LEU A 22 2.82 -2.13 -8.06
CA LEU A 22 2.76 -1.41 -6.78
C LEU A 22 4.16 -1.12 -6.24
N ARG A 23 5.06 -2.12 -6.24
CA ARG A 23 6.44 -1.93 -5.78
C ARG A 23 7.17 -0.89 -6.62
N ASN A 24 7.14 -1.03 -7.94
CA ASN A 24 7.79 -0.09 -8.86
C ASN A 24 7.27 1.33 -8.65
N THR A 25 5.95 1.50 -8.64
CA THR A 25 5.32 2.81 -8.47
C THR A 25 5.65 3.43 -7.11
N MET A 26 5.69 2.63 -6.03
CA MET A 26 6.09 3.08 -4.69
C MET A 26 7.58 3.42 -4.56
N HIS A 27 8.45 2.91 -5.44
CA HIS A 27 9.87 3.25 -5.52
C HIS A 27 10.14 4.49 -6.38
N THR A 28 9.20 4.88 -7.25
CA THR A 28 9.26 6.14 -8.01
C THR A 28 8.61 7.30 -7.24
N ASP A 29 8.86 8.54 -7.64
CA ASP A 29 8.17 9.73 -7.11
C ASP A 29 6.67 9.78 -7.46
N ASN A 30 6.11 8.75 -8.12
CA ASN A 30 4.71 8.68 -8.52
C ASN A 30 3.81 7.91 -7.52
N ALA A 31 4.09 8.01 -6.22
CA ALA A 31 3.31 7.34 -5.17
C ALA A 31 1.86 7.86 -5.03
N ALA A 32 1.44 8.86 -5.80
CA ALA A 32 0.04 9.29 -5.88
C ALA A 32 -0.80 8.35 -6.77
N ALA A 33 -0.21 7.76 -7.81
CA ALA A 33 -0.94 6.92 -8.77
C ALA A 33 -1.42 5.57 -8.19
N VAL A 34 -0.90 5.17 -7.02
CA VAL A 34 -1.30 3.95 -6.32
C VAL A 34 -2.55 4.10 -5.46
N ILE A 35 -2.95 5.34 -5.17
CA ILE A 35 -4.13 5.62 -4.35
C ILE A 35 -5.36 5.57 -5.25
N ASP A 36 -6.43 4.94 -4.76
CA ASP A 36 -7.72 4.98 -5.44
C ASP A 36 -8.12 6.45 -5.67
N PRO A 37 -8.42 6.88 -6.91
CA PRO A 37 -8.85 8.26 -7.18
C PRO A 37 -10.01 8.76 -6.31
N VAL A 38 -10.85 7.87 -5.77
CA VAL A 38 -11.94 8.23 -4.85
C VAL A 38 -11.42 8.63 -3.46
N LEU A 39 -10.26 8.11 -3.07
CA LEU A 39 -9.60 8.38 -1.79
C LEU A 39 -8.49 9.45 -1.90
N ALA A 40 -7.95 9.66 -3.10
CA ALA A 40 -6.84 10.55 -3.35
C ALA A 40 -7.18 12.01 -3.03
N GLY A 41 -6.20 12.75 -2.49
CA GLY A 41 -6.38 14.15 -2.10
C GLY A 41 -7.14 14.34 -0.79
N GLY A 42 -7.42 13.25 -0.06
CA GLY A 42 -7.98 13.30 1.28
C GLY A 42 -6.92 13.41 2.38
N ASP A 43 -7.35 13.46 3.64
CA ASP A 43 -6.48 13.62 4.81
C ASP A 43 -5.62 12.38 5.14
N PHE A 44 -5.80 11.29 4.40
CA PHE A 44 -5.24 9.98 4.71
C PHE A 44 -4.21 9.48 3.69
N ASP A 45 -3.79 10.29 2.71
CA ASP A 45 -2.86 9.84 1.66
C ASP A 45 -1.55 9.28 2.24
N GLU A 46 -1.00 9.90 3.27
CA GLU A 46 0.23 9.41 3.94
C GLU A 46 0.02 8.08 4.66
N GLN A 47 -1.14 7.90 5.29
CA GLN A 47 -1.55 6.68 5.96
C GLN A 47 -1.75 5.56 4.95
N ILE A 48 -2.38 5.85 3.81
CA ILE A 48 -2.55 4.91 2.70
C ILE A 48 -1.18 4.47 2.19
N LYS A 49 -0.24 5.40 1.97
CA LYS A 49 1.15 5.06 1.58
C LYS A 49 1.85 4.16 2.59
N LEU A 50 1.65 4.38 3.90
CA LEU A 50 2.20 3.50 4.94
C LEU A 50 1.63 2.08 4.86
N VAL A 51 0.31 1.94 4.66
CA VAL A 51 -0.34 0.63 4.48
C VAL A 51 0.15 -0.06 3.21
N LEU A 52 0.36 0.67 2.12
CA LEU A 52 0.91 0.13 0.88
C LEU A 52 2.36 -0.35 1.05
N ARG A 53 3.19 0.35 1.85
CA ARG A 53 4.54 -0.14 2.20
C ARG A 53 4.49 -1.48 2.95
N ILE A 54 3.53 -1.65 3.86
CA ILE A 54 3.32 -2.94 4.54
C ILE A 54 2.93 -4.02 3.53
N ALA A 55 2.05 -3.72 2.58
CA ALA A 55 1.69 -4.66 1.52
C ALA A 55 2.92 -5.07 0.66
N CYS A 56 3.83 -4.14 0.37
CA CYS A 56 5.09 -4.45 -0.30
C CYS A 56 5.94 -5.43 0.52
N PHE A 57 6.10 -5.20 1.84
CA PHE A 57 6.83 -6.13 2.71
C PHE A 57 6.17 -7.50 2.84
N CYS A 58 4.84 -7.54 2.95
CA CYS A 58 4.09 -8.80 3.03
C CYS A 58 4.19 -9.65 1.75
N THR A 59 4.51 -9.04 0.61
CA THR A 59 4.52 -9.73 -0.68
C THR A 59 5.91 -10.02 -1.22
N VAL A 60 6.99 -9.50 -0.62
CA VAL A 60 8.38 -9.61 -1.13
C VAL A 60 8.73 -11.04 -1.55
N ASP A 61 9.50 -11.19 -2.63
CA ASP A 61 9.66 -12.47 -3.29
C ASP A 61 10.31 -13.51 -2.39
N ASN A 62 11.32 -13.12 -1.60
CA ASN A 62 11.95 -13.96 -0.59
C ASN A 62 11.01 -14.14 0.63
N PRO A 63 10.49 -15.35 0.91
CA PRO A 63 9.59 -15.56 2.03
C PRO A 63 10.21 -15.27 3.41
N LYS A 64 11.55 -15.36 3.53
CA LYS A 64 12.26 -15.08 4.80
C LYS A 64 12.30 -13.59 5.16
N GLU A 65 12.09 -12.71 4.19
CA GLU A 65 12.05 -11.26 4.38
C GLU A 65 10.64 -10.74 4.68
N ARG A 66 9.61 -11.59 4.50
CA ARG A 66 8.23 -11.21 4.81
C ARG A 66 8.03 -11.11 6.33
N PRO A 67 7.28 -10.12 6.82
CA PRO A 67 6.87 -10.08 8.21
C PRO A 67 5.95 -11.28 8.52
N THR A 68 5.95 -11.73 9.77
CA THR A 68 4.93 -12.67 10.21
C THR A 68 3.55 -12.00 10.17
N SER A 69 2.47 -12.77 10.07
CA SER A 69 1.11 -12.22 10.14
C SER A 69 0.85 -11.49 11.46
N LYS A 70 1.51 -11.92 12.55
CA LYS A 70 1.49 -11.26 13.86
C LYS A 70 2.15 -9.88 13.79
N ASP A 71 3.29 -9.76 13.14
CA ASP A 71 4.00 -8.49 12.98
C ASP A 71 3.25 -7.55 12.05
N ALA A 72 2.73 -8.05 10.92
CA ALA A 72 1.89 -7.28 10.01
C ALA A 72 0.67 -6.69 10.74
N LYS A 73 -0.06 -7.52 11.51
CA LYS A 73 -1.17 -7.06 12.36
C LYS A 73 -0.72 -5.98 13.34
N ARG A 74 0.41 -6.19 14.03
CA ARG A 74 0.94 -5.22 15.01
C ARG A 74 1.24 -3.87 14.37
N ILE A 75 1.90 -3.85 13.22
CA ILE A 75 2.24 -2.60 12.52
C ILE A 75 0.96 -1.89 12.03
N LEU A 76 -0.02 -2.63 11.49
CA LEU A 76 -1.31 -2.07 11.11
C LEU A 76 -2.05 -1.45 12.30
N THR A 77 -2.04 -2.10 13.47
CA THR A 77 -2.62 -1.55 14.71
C THR A 77 -1.91 -0.26 15.14
N LEU A 78 -0.59 -0.18 15.02
CA LEU A 78 0.15 1.04 15.35
C LEU A 78 -0.24 2.22 14.46
N ILE A 79 -0.39 1.99 13.14
CA ILE A 79 -0.87 3.02 12.20
C ILE A 79 -2.28 3.47 12.60
N SER A 80 -3.20 2.52 12.85
CA SER A 80 -4.57 2.84 13.26
C SER A 80 -4.62 3.68 14.54
N ASN A 81 -3.80 3.33 15.55
CA ASN A 81 -3.75 4.07 16.81
C ASN A 81 -3.17 5.47 16.61
N TYR A 82 -2.15 5.62 15.77
CA TYR A 82 -1.58 6.93 15.44
C TYR A 82 -2.63 7.83 14.75
N ILE A 83 -3.41 7.28 13.82
CA ILE A 83 -4.52 7.98 13.16
C ILE A 83 -5.55 8.43 14.18
N PHE A 84 -6.00 7.51 15.04
CA PHE A 84 -6.96 7.80 16.09
C PHE A 84 -6.48 8.95 16.96
N LEU A 85 -5.26 8.88 17.50
CA LEU A 85 -4.68 9.94 18.35
C LEU A 85 -4.57 11.30 17.64
N ARG A 86 -4.33 11.30 16.32
CA ARG A 86 -4.26 12.55 15.53
C ARG A 86 -5.63 13.21 15.39
N SER A 87 -6.71 12.43 15.27
CA SER A 87 -8.08 12.95 15.22
C SER A 87 -8.57 13.59 16.53
N PHE A 88 -7.92 13.34 17.68
CA PHE A 88 -8.23 14.01 18.96
C PHE A 88 -7.34 15.22 19.27
N ARG A 89 -6.39 15.54 18.40
CA ARG A 89 -5.47 16.67 18.56
C ARG A 89 -5.80 17.86 17.66
N THR A 90 -6.83 17.75 16.83
CA THR A 90 -7.41 18.80 15.98
C THR A 90 -8.80 19.13 16.45
#